data_AF-A0A931MSR4-F1
#
_entry.id   AF-A0A931MSR4-F1
#
_cell.length_a   1.000
_cell.length_b   1.000
_cell.length_c   1.000
_cell.angle_alpha   90.00
_cell.angle_beta   90.00
_cell.angle_gamma   90.00
#
_symmetry.space_group_name_H-M   'P 1'
#
loop_
_entity.id
_entity.type
_entity.pdbx_description
1 polymer ?
#
loop_
_entity_poly.entity_id
_entity_poly.type
_entity_poly.pdbx_seq_one_letter_code
_entity_poly.pdbx_strand_id
1 'polypeptide(L)' 'MEHAVNQVPSGEIDPGRVFDRTIPLEDVAKGYSAMDAREALKVMLTP' A
#
# COMPACT_ATOMS: atom_id res chain seq x y z
N MET A 1 -17.78 -8.63 -6.46
CA MET A 1 -16.46 -8.17 -5.98
C MET A 1 -15.45 -7.95 -7.12
N GLU A 2 -15.79 -8.22 -8.40
CA GLU A 2 -14.83 -8.19 -9.52
C GLU A 2 -14.66 -6.83 -10.22
N HIS A 3 -15.52 -5.84 -9.95
CA HIS A 3 -15.54 -4.59 -10.73
C HIS A 3 -14.21 -3.83 -10.71
N ALA A 4 -13.54 -3.76 -9.55
CA ALA A 4 -12.31 -2.98 -9.39
C ALA A 4 -11.10 -3.55 -10.14
N VAL A 5 -11.07 -4.85 -10.44
CA VAL A 5 -9.94 -5.48 -11.13
C VAL A 5 -9.76 -4.91 -12.53
N ASN A 6 -10.86 -4.63 -13.24
CA ASN A 6 -10.82 -4.07 -14.60
C ASN A 6 -10.58 -2.55 -14.62
N GLN A 7 -10.83 -1.85 -13.51
CA GLN A 7 -10.68 -0.39 -13.38
C GLN A 7 -9.22 0.06 -13.28
N VAL A 8 -8.32 -0.82 -12.81
CA VAL A 8 -6.88 -0.54 -12.74
C VAL A 8 -6.20 -0.55 -14.12
N PRO A 9 -6.30 -1.62 -14.95
CA PRO A 9 -5.69 -1.63 -16.28
C PRO A 9 -6.38 -0.66 -17.26
N SER A 10 -7.64 -0.29 -17.02
CA SER A 10 -8.31 0.77 -17.80
C SER A 10 -7.85 2.18 -17.42
N GLY A 11 -7.13 2.35 -16.30
CA GLY A 11 -6.69 3.64 -15.78
C GLY A 11 -7.79 4.43 -15.06
N GLU A 12 -8.97 3.84 -14.83
CA GLU A 12 -10.07 4.48 -14.09
C GLU A 12 -9.71 4.66 -12.60
N ILE A 13 -8.92 3.74 -12.04
CA ILE A 13 -8.42 3.81 -10.67
C ILE A 13 -6.90 3.65 -10.66
N ASP A 14 -6.22 4.52 -9.92
CA ASP A 14 -4.80 4.38 -9.57
C ASP A 14 -4.66 3.98 -8.08
N PRO A 15 -4.60 2.67 -7.78
CA PRO A 15 -4.49 2.20 -6.40
C PRO A 15 -3.10 2.46 -5.81
N GLY A 16 -2.09 2.81 -6.63
CA GLY A 16 -0.74 3.09 -6.14
C GLY A 16 -0.70 4.30 -5.19
N ARG A 17 -1.66 5.23 -5.34
CA ARG A 17 -1.71 6.49 -4.59
C ARG A 17 -1.97 6.34 -3.09
N VAL A 18 -2.45 5.19 -2.62
CA VAL A 18 -2.68 4.98 -1.17
C VAL A 18 -1.38 4.67 -0.43
N PHE A 19 -0.33 4.24 -1.14
CA PHE A 19 0.97 3.96 -0.54
C PHE A 19 1.72 5.25 -0.25
N ASP A 20 1.88 5.56 1.03
CA ASP A 20 2.53 6.77 1.53
C ASP A 20 3.92 6.48 2.12
N ARG A 21 4.32 5.20 2.19
CA ARG A 21 5.63 4.77 2.68
C ARG A 21 6.11 3.51 1.96
N THR A 22 7.41 3.44 1.70
CA THR A 22 8.08 2.25 1.16
C THR A 22 9.22 1.85 2.09
N ILE A 23 9.27 0.58 2.50
CA ILE A 23 10.30 0.03 3.40
C ILE A 23 10.76 -1.35 2.92
N PRO A 24 11.96 -1.83 3.30
CA PRO A 24 12.41 -3.16 2.92
C PRO A 24 11.70 -4.27 3.72
N LEU A 25 11.67 -5.48 3.18
CA LEU A 25 10.92 -6.62 3.73
C LEU A 25 11.38 -6.99 5.15
N GLU A 26 12.67 -6.87 5.45
CA GLU A 26 13.21 -7.09 6.80
C GLU A 26 12.60 -6.15 7.86
N ASP A 27 12.05 -5.01 7.44
CA ASP A 27 11.48 -3.99 8.31
C ASP A 27 9.95 -4.09 8.43
N VAL A 28 9.33 -5.19 7.98
CA VAL A 28 7.86 -5.38 8.00
C VAL A 28 7.21 -5.07 9.35
N ALA A 29 7.87 -5.42 10.46
CA ALA A 29 7.38 -5.12 11.80
C ALA A 29 7.22 -3.61 12.05
N LYS A 30 8.17 -2.79 11.58
CA LYS A 30 8.08 -1.32 11.66
C LYS A 30 6.93 -0.78 10.83
N GLY A 31 6.67 -1.40 9.67
CA GLY A 31 5.53 -1.06 8.81
C GLY A 31 4.19 -1.23 9.54
N TYR A 32 4.02 -2.35 10.24
CA TYR A 32 2.83 -2.59 11.06
C TYR A 32 2.71 -1.58 12.21
N SER A 33 3.78 -1.36 12.98
CA SER A 33 3.75 -0.40 14.09
C SER A 33 3.41 1.02 13.64
N ALA A 34 3.93 1.47 12.50
CA ALA A 34 3.62 2.78 11.95
C ALA A 34 2.14 2.92 11.52
N MET A 35 1.55 1.87 10.95
CA MET A 35 0.12 1.86 10.61
C MET A 35 -0.77 1.85 11.86
N ASP A 36 -0.40 1.09 12.89
CA ASP A 36 -1.12 1.05 14.18
C ASP A 36 -1.12 2.41 14.89
N ALA A 37 0.05 3.07 14.91
CA ALA A 37 0.21 4.42 15.44
C ALA A 37 -0.43 5.52 14.55
N ARG A 38 -1.01 5.17 13.40
CA ARG A 38 -1.54 6.09 12.38
C ARG A 38 -0.51 7.10 11.84
N GLU A 39 0.76 6.70 11.77
CA GLU A 39 1.84 7.46 11.14
C GLU A 39 2.01 7.13 9.65
N ALA A 40 1.43 6.03 9.19
CA ALA A 40 1.39 5.62 7.79
C ALA A 40 -0.02 5.11 7.43
N LEU A 41 -0.48 5.45 6.23
CA LEU A 41 -1.76 4.99 5.67
C LEU A 41 -1.62 3.59 5.05
N LYS A 42 -0.64 3.40 4.15
CA LYS A 42 -0.38 2.12 3.49
C LYS A 42 1.10 2.00 3.15
N VAL A 43 1.70 0.89 3.59
CA VAL A 43 3.12 0.62 3.39
C VAL A 43 3.32 -0.34 2.21
N MET A 44 4.24 0.01 1.30
CA MET A 44 4.76 -0.88 0.27
C MET A 44 6.06 -1.53 0.76
N LEU A 45 6.12 -2.86 0.70
CA LEU A 45 7.34 -3.60 1.01
C LEU A 45 8.16 -3.80 -0.26
N THR A 46 9.47 -3.56 -0.19
CA THR A 46 10.42 -3.96 -1.23
C THR A 46 11.11 -5.27 -0.84
N PRO A 47 11.35 -6.18 -1.80
CA PRO A 47 12.04 -7.44 -1.54
C PRO A 47 13.41 -7.28 -0.88
#